data_AF-A0A9D7Z4K0-F1
#
_entry.id   AF-A0A9D7Z4K0-F1
#
_cell.length_a   1.000
_cell.length_b   1.000
_cell.length_c   1.000
_cell.angle_alpha   90.00
_cell.angle_beta   90.00
_cell.angle_gamma   90.00
#
_symmetry.space_group_name_H-M   'P 1'
#
loop_
_entity.id
_entity.type
_entity.pdbx_description
1 polymer ?
#
loop_
_entity_poly.entity_id
_entity_poly.type
_entity_poly.pdbx_seq_one_letter_code
_entity_poly.pdbx_strand_id
1 'polypeptide(L)'
;VLIPLSVANRHTVSLSLNPLDPQDPRLTIPDIPLFWIIFASLGVGIIVGGLGAWAKQGRWRKEARVKRREADRWHNEADRLKAVHEPAKGPALPAPTSSRNAA
;
A
#
# COMPACT_ATOMS: atom_id res chain seq x y z
N VAL A 1 -3.82 1.25 33.07
CA VAL A 1 -3.06 2.51 33.06
C VAL A 1 -3.88 3.69 32.52
N LEU A 2 -4.58 3.57 31.38
CA LEU A 2 -5.43 4.65 30.85
C LEU A 2 -6.55 5.08 31.82
N ILE A 3 -7.25 4.11 32.41
CA ILE A 3 -8.35 4.35 33.36
C ILE A 3 -7.90 5.21 34.57
N PRO A 4 -6.86 4.84 35.34
CA PRO A 4 -6.42 5.66 36.47
C PRO A 4 -5.85 7.03 36.06
N LEU A 5 -5.16 7.13 34.90
CA LEU A 5 -4.68 8.40 34.38
C LEU A 5 -5.83 9.38 34.06
N SER A 6 -6.92 8.87 33.48
CA SER A 6 -8.13 9.65 33.17
C SER A 6 -8.90 10.06 34.42
N VAL A 7 -9.00 9.20 35.43
CA VAL A 7 -9.70 9.51 36.69
C VAL A 7 -8.96 10.58 37.50
N ALA A 8 -7.62 10.54 37.51
CA ALA A 8 -6.79 11.54 38.17
C ALA A 8 -6.86 12.91 37.49
N ASN A 9 -7.00 12.95 36.16
CA ASN A 9 -7.07 14.18 35.36
C ASN A 9 -8.50 14.47 34.88
N ARG A 10 -9.48 14.39 35.79
CA ARG A 10 -10.90 14.68 35.51
C ARG A 10 -11.26 16.17 35.50
N HIS A 11 -10.26 17.05 35.61
CA HIS A 11 -10.49 18.49 35.61
C HIS A 11 -11.18 18.91 34.32
N THR A 12 -12.27 19.65 34.47
CA THR A 12 -13.04 20.20 33.37
C THR A 12 -12.37 21.45 32.85
N VAL A 13 -12.26 21.56 31.53
CA VAL A 13 -11.70 22.74 30.85
C VAL A 13 -12.70 23.21 29.80
N SER A 14 -12.81 24.52 29.64
CA SER A 14 -13.58 25.11 28.54
C SER A 14 -12.72 25.15 27.29
N LEU A 15 -13.13 24.44 26.25
CA LEU A 15 -12.44 24.42 24.97
C LEU A 15 -13.10 25.43 24.03
N SER A 16 -12.40 26.52 23.70
CA SER A 16 -12.80 27.41 22.60
C SER A 16 -12.20 26.93 21.29
N LEU A 17 -13.05 26.64 20.31
CA LEU A 17 -12.65 26.23 18.96
C LEU A 17 -12.53 27.44 18.01
N ASN A 18 -12.79 28.65 18.49
CA ASN A 18 -12.64 29.88 17.71
C ASN A 18 -11.28 30.54 18.03
N PRO A 19 -10.30 30.53 17.09
CA PRO A 19 -8.98 31.10 17.33
C PRO A 19 -8.95 32.62 17.30
N LEU A 20 -10.01 33.29 16.84
CA LEU A 20 -10.09 34.76 16.69
C LEU A 20 -10.89 35.42 17.81
N ASP A 21 -11.90 34.73 18.33
CA ASP A 21 -12.69 35.20 19.47
C ASP A 21 -12.88 34.07 20.50
N PRO A 22 -12.05 34.04 21.56
CA PRO A 22 -12.15 33.05 22.63
C PRO A 22 -13.45 33.14 23.44
N GLN A 23 -14.18 34.26 23.36
CA GLN A 23 -15.44 34.47 24.09
C GLN A 23 -16.67 34.08 23.27
N ASP A 24 -16.49 33.57 22.03
CA ASP A 24 -17.60 33.14 21.18
C ASP A 24 -18.32 31.91 21.77
N PRO A 25 -19.59 32.03 22.20
CA PRO A 25 -20.32 30.92 22.81
C PRO A 25 -20.74 29.85 21.80
N ARG A 26 -20.67 30.11 20.48
CA ARG A 26 -21.13 29.17 19.43
C ARG A 26 -20.13 28.06 19.17
N LEU A 27 -18.86 28.31 19.44
CA LEU A 27 -17.73 27.40 19.21
C LEU A 27 -16.99 27.04 20.51
N THR A 28 -17.55 27.41 21.66
CA THR A 28 -17.02 27.05 22.97
C THR A 28 -17.76 25.85 23.51
N ILE A 29 -17.02 24.79 23.85
CA ILE A 29 -17.58 23.63 24.53
C ILE A 29 -17.16 23.68 26.01
N PRO A 30 -18.08 24.02 26.92
CA PRO A 30 -17.79 24.13 28.33
C PRO A 30 -17.70 22.76 29.00
N ASP A 31 -16.95 22.73 30.10
CA ASP A 31 -16.91 21.63 31.07
C ASP A 31 -16.55 20.23 30.52
N ILE A 32 -15.71 20.16 29.48
CA ILE A 32 -15.21 18.88 28.97
C ILE A 32 -13.96 18.45 29.76
N PRO A 33 -13.90 17.19 30.25
CA PRO A 33 -12.67 16.62 30.78
C PRO A 33 -11.57 16.52 29.71
N LEU A 34 -10.37 17.01 30.02
CA LEU A 34 -9.25 17.11 29.06
C LEU A 34 -8.91 15.79 28.36
N PHE A 35 -9.08 14.63 29.02
CA PHE A 35 -8.76 13.33 28.43
C PHE A 35 -9.57 13.04 27.15
N TRP A 36 -10.83 13.49 27.07
CA TRP A 36 -11.66 13.31 25.87
C TRP A 36 -11.06 14.02 24.66
N ILE A 37 -10.56 15.25 24.85
CA ILE A 37 -9.93 16.05 23.80
C ILE A 37 -8.67 15.35 23.28
N ILE A 38 -7.83 14.87 24.20
CA ILE A 38 -6.58 14.17 23.87
C ILE A 38 -6.87 12.90 23.06
N PHE A 39 -7.79 12.06 23.52
CA PHE A 39 -8.13 10.82 22.81
C PHE A 39 -8.82 11.07 21.48
N ALA A 40 -9.71 12.06 21.40
CA ALA A 40 -10.36 12.43 20.14
C ALA A 40 -9.32 12.92 19.12
N SER A 41 -8.41 13.80 19.52
CA SER A 41 -7.31 14.30 18.67
C SER A 41 -6.42 13.16 18.18
N LEU A 42 -6.02 12.26 19.09
CA LEU A 42 -5.24 11.07 18.74
C LEU A 42 -5.99 10.16 17.77
N GLY A 43 -7.27 9.89 18.03
CA GLY A 43 -8.12 9.07 17.18
C GLY A 43 -8.25 9.64 15.77
N VAL A 44 -8.50 10.95 15.65
CA VAL A 44 -8.51 11.66 14.36
C VAL A 44 -7.17 11.51 13.64
N GLY A 45 -6.05 11.69 14.34
CA GLY A 45 -4.71 11.51 13.78
C GLY A 45 -4.47 10.10 13.23
N ILE A 46 -4.90 9.06 13.98
CA ILE A 46 -4.79 7.66 13.54
C ILE A 46 -5.64 7.40 12.30
N ILE A 47 -6.87 7.91 12.26
CA ILE A 47 -7.77 7.72 11.11
C ILE A 47 -7.18 8.38 9.86
N VAL A 48 -6.76 9.64 9.97
CA VAL A 48 -6.15 10.38 8.85
C VAL A 48 -4.85 9.69 8.40
N GLY A 49 -3.99 9.31 9.34
CA GLY A 49 -2.75 8.58 9.05
C GLY A 49 -3.00 7.22 8.39
N GLY A 50 -3.98 6.47 8.89
CA GLY A 50 -4.39 5.18 8.35
C GLY A 50 -4.97 5.28 6.94
N LEU A 51 -5.85 6.27 6.69
CA LEU A 51 -6.38 6.56 5.36
C LEU A 51 -5.26 6.98 4.39
N GLY A 52 -4.34 7.83 4.82
CA GLY A 52 -3.17 8.24 4.03
C GLY A 52 -2.27 7.05 3.65
N ALA A 53 -1.96 6.19 4.62
CA ALA A 53 -1.18 4.98 4.40
C ALA A 53 -1.91 4.01 3.44
N TRP A 54 -3.21 3.80 3.64
CA TRP A 54 -4.03 2.93 2.80
C TRP A 54 -4.14 3.44 1.35
N ALA A 55 -4.26 4.75 1.15
CA ALA A 55 -4.27 5.37 -0.17
C ALA A 55 -2.92 5.19 -0.89
N LYS A 56 -1.80 5.41 -0.19
CA LYS A 56 -0.45 5.15 -0.74
C LYS A 56 -0.29 3.69 -1.17
N GLN A 57 -0.73 2.76 -0.34
CA GLN A 57 -0.64 1.31 -0.60
C GLN A 57 -1.71 0.80 -1.58
N GLY A 58 -2.80 1.55 -1.77
CA GLY A 58 -3.88 1.27 -2.73
C GLY A 58 -3.44 1.34 -4.19
N ARG A 59 -2.51 2.24 -4.53
CA ARG A 59 -1.94 2.35 -5.88
C ARG A 59 -1.15 1.09 -6.28
N TRP A 60 -0.33 0.57 -5.37
CA TRP A 60 0.45 -0.65 -5.60
C TRP A 60 -0.41 -1.90 -5.79
N ARG A 61 -1.60 -1.96 -5.17
CA ARG A 61 -2.54 -3.07 -5.37
C ARG A 61 -3.08 -3.14 -6.81
N LYS A 62 -3.22 -1.99 -7.49
CA LYS A 62 -3.61 -1.95 -8.91
C LYS A 62 -2.43 -2.31 -9.82
N GLU A 63 -1.25 -1.76 -9.57
CA GLU A 63 -0.04 -2.04 -10.36
C GLU A 63 0.41 -3.50 -10.29
N ALA A 64 0.33 -4.15 -9.12
CA ALA A 64 0.67 -5.57 -9.00
C ALA A 64 -0.22 -6.47 -9.87
N ARG A 65 -1.51 -6.13 -9.99
CA ARG A 65 -2.45 -6.88 -10.85
C ARG A 65 -2.20 -6.64 -12.33
N VAL A 66 -1.83 -5.43 -12.72
CA VAL A 66 -1.52 -5.09 -14.12
C VAL A 66 -0.20 -5.75 -14.54
N LYS A 67 0.85 -5.63 -13.73
CA LYS A 67 2.15 -6.25 -14.01
C LYS A 67 2.08 -7.77 -14.12
N ARG A 68 1.26 -8.43 -13.30
CA ARG A 68 1.05 -9.88 -13.41
C ARG A 68 0.40 -10.28 -14.74
N ARG A 69 -0.61 -9.52 -15.19
CA ARG A 69 -1.26 -9.74 -16.50
C ARG A 69 -0.33 -9.47 -17.68
N GLU A 70 0.61 -8.55 -17.55
CA GLU A 70 1.62 -8.29 -18.59
C GLU A 70 2.67 -9.39 -18.63
N ALA A 71 3.15 -9.86 -17.48
CA ALA A 71 4.08 -10.99 -17.39
C ALA A 71 3.49 -12.28 -17.96
N ASP A 72 2.22 -12.58 -17.66
CA ASP A 72 1.52 -13.75 -18.21
C ASP A 72 1.38 -13.65 -19.74
N ARG A 73 1.13 -12.44 -20.26
CA ARG A 73 1.06 -12.21 -21.71
C ARG A 73 2.41 -12.42 -22.40
N TRP A 74 3.50 -11.94 -21.80
CA TRP A 74 4.84 -12.16 -22.34
C TRP A 74 5.30 -13.61 -22.24
N HIS A 75 4.93 -14.33 -21.18
CA HIS A 75 5.19 -15.76 -21.07
C HIS A 75 4.46 -16.53 -22.17
N ASN A 76 3.16 -16.26 -22.37
CA ASN A 76 2.39 -16.92 -23.41
C ASN A 76 2.94 -16.65 -24.82
N GLU A 77 3.39 -15.43 -25.10
CA GLU A 77 3.98 -15.13 -26.41
C GLU A 77 5.36 -15.78 -26.57
N ALA A 78 6.17 -15.82 -25.51
CA ALA A 78 7.44 -16.54 -25.51
C ALA A 78 7.25 -18.05 -25.72
N ASP A 79 6.26 -18.66 -25.05
CA ASP A 79 5.93 -20.07 -25.20
C ASP A 79 5.36 -20.37 -26.58
N ARG A 80 4.54 -19.47 -27.13
CA ARG A 80 4.04 -19.56 -28.51
C ARG A 80 5.17 -19.49 -29.53
N LEU A 81 6.09 -18.55 -29.37
CA LEU A 81 7.26 -18.40 -30.25
C LEU A 81 8.19 -19.62 -30.16
N LYS A 82 8.39 -20.17 -28.95
CA LYS A 82 9.13 -21.42 -28.74
C LYS A 82 8.43 -22.61 -29.41
N ALA A 83 7.11 -22.73 -29.28
CA ALA A 83 6.35 -23.81 -29.92
C ALA A 83 6.36 -23.71 -31.46
N VAL A 84 6.43 -22.50 -32.01
CA VAL A 84 6.58 -22.26 -33.47
C VAL A 84 8.01 -22.53 -33.94
N HIS A 85 9.02 -22.26 -33.11
CA HIS A 85 10.43 -22.48 -33.41
C HIS A 85 10.97 -23.84 -32.96
N GLU A 86 10.18 -24.67 -32.27
CA GLU A 86 10.52 -26.06 -32.04
C GLU A 86 10.40 -26.77 -33.40
N PRO A 87 11.53 -27.10 -34.06
CA PRO A 87 11.43 -27.97 -35.23
C PRO A 87 10.82 -29.26 -34.71
N ALA A 88 9.76 -29.74 -35.38
CA ALA A 88 9.31 -31.11 -35.21
C ALA A 88 10.57 -31.98 -35.17
N LYS A 89 10.70 -32.85 -34.15
CA LYS A 89 11.80 -33.82 -34.00
C LYS A 89 11.82 -34.75 -35.22
N GLY A 90 12.26 -34.22 -36.36
CA GLY A 90 12.65 -34.94 -37.54
C GLY A 90 14.07 -35.47 -37.34
N PRO A 91 14.49 -36.45 -38.14
CA PRO A 91 15.74 -37.15 -37.93
C PRO A 91 16.89 -36.14 -37.85
N ALA A 92 17.65 -36.17 -36.75
CA ALA A 92 18.80 -35.30 -36.56
C ALA A 92 19.74 -35.45 -37.76
N LEU A 93 20.08 -34.34 -38.42
CA LEU A 93 21.01 -34.34 -39.54
C LEU A 93 22.37 -34.84 -39.05
N PRO A 94 23.01 -35.78 -39.78
CA PRO A 94 24.28 -36.36 -39.37
C PRO A 94 25.36 -35.28 -39.30
N ALA A 95 26.15 -35.31 -38.23
CA ALA A 95 27.24 -34.38 -38.01
C ALA A 95 28.25 -34.42 -39.17
N PRO A 96 28.80 -33.27 -39.60
CA PRO A 96 29.76 -33.24 -40.69
C PRO A 96 31.01 -34.01 -40.29
N THR A 97 31.24 -35.15 -40.93
CA THR A 97 32.49 -35.91 -40.82
C THR A 97 33.61 -35.06 -41.40
N SER A 98 34.43 -34.47 -40.53
CA SER A 98 35.69 -33.82 -40.91
C SER A 98 36.67 -34.89 -41.39
N SER A 99 36.56 -35.29 -42.66
CA SER A 99 37.65 -35.98 -43.37
C SER A 99 38.73 -34.94 -43.67
N ARG A 100 39.70 -34.84 -42.77
CA ARG A 100 40.94 -34.12 -43.01
C ARG A 100 42.00 -35.16 -43.37
N ASN A 101 41.98 -35.60 -44.63
CA ASN A 101 43.10 -36.34 -45.22
C ASN A 101 44.23 -35.35 -45.50
N ALA A 102 45.35 -35.50 -44.83
CA ALA A 102 46.61 -34.86 -45.16
C ALA A 102 47.73 -35.89 -45.01
N ALA A 103 48.55 -35.97 -46.08
CA ALA A 103 49.77 -36.75 -46.30
C ALA A 103 49.58 -38.21 -46.72
#